data_AF-A0A536UCN6-F1
#
_entry.id   AF-A0A536UCN6-F1
#
_cell.length_a   1.000
_cell.length_b   1.000
_cell.length_c   1.000
_cell.angle_alpha   90.00
_cell.angle_beta   90.00
_cell.angle_gamma   90.00
#
_symmetry.space_group_name_H-M   'P 1'
#
loop_
_entity.id
_entity.type
_entity.pdbx_description
1 polymer ?
#
loop_
_entity_poly.entity_id
_entity_poly.type
_entity_poly.pdbx_seq_one_letter_code
_entity_poly.pdbx_strand_id
1 'polypeptide(L)'
;MQEYRDYLAAHARPERAQTDLQHGPREVSLRSHDGGTVSVDLTVTPIFLQRPRFLGLLHDISLRKQSEQELWRMASVDPLTNIPNRRQFDTFFHREWLRTRRGGLPLTLLVLDVDHFKSYNDSLGHQAGDRCLQQVAAEMNAHAKRSTDMAARYGG
;
A
#
# COMPACT_ATOMS: atom_id res chain seq x y z
N MET A 1 -12.46 -16.52 6.55
CA MET A 1 -13.10 -17.42 7.54
C MET A 1 -13.77 -18.62 6.89
N GLN A 2 -14.59 -18.46 5.83
CA GLN A 2 -15.26 -19.58 5.14
C GLN A 2 -14.26 -20.56 4.50
N GLU A 3 -13.24 -20.06 3.81
CA GLU A 3 -12.21 -20.91 3.18
C GLU A 3 -11.45 -21.80 4.17
N TYR A 4 -11.10 -21.31 5.37
CA TYR A 4 -10.46 -22.14 6.39
C TYR A 4 -11.44 -23.17 6.97
N ARG A 5 -12.73 -22.85 7.11
CA ARG A 5 -13.73 -23.85 7.51
C ARG A 5 -13.85 -24.96 6.48
N ASP A 6 -13.86 -24.61 5.20
CA ASP A 6 -13.95 -25.57 4.10
C ASP A 6 -12.67 -26.41 3.99
N TYR A 7 -11.50 -25.79 4.18
CA TYR A 7 -10.19 -26.48 4.24
C TYR A 7 -10.10 -27.46 5.42
N LEU A 8 -10.45 -27.01 6.63
CA LEU A 8 -10.46 -27.84 7.83
C LEU A 8 -11.48 -28.98 7.69
N ALA A 9 -12.66 -28.72 7.12
CA ALA A 9 -13.69 -29.73 6.90
C ALA A 9 -13.29 -30.78 5.85
N ALA A 10 -12.58 -30.38 4.78
CA ALA A 10 -12.08 -31.28 3.75
C ALA A 10 -11.00 -32.23 4.27
N HIS A 11 -10.11 -31.76 5.15
CA HIS A 11 -8.98 -32.53 5.70
C HIS A 11 -9.27 -33.22 7.04
N ALA A 12 -10.43 -32.95 7.66
CA ALA A 12 -10.93 -33.70 8.81
C ALA A 12 -11.47 -35.09 8.45
N ARG A 13 -11.59 -35.42 7.15
CA ARG A 13 -12.01 -36.75 6.66
C ARG A 13 -10.79 -37.51 6.13
N PRO A 14 -10.43 -38.67 6.72
CA PRO A 14 -9.19 -39.39 6.39
C PRO A 14 -9.12 -39.89 4.92
N GLU A 15 -10.24 -40.04 4.23
CA GLU A 15 -10.30 -40.61 2.87
C GLU A 15 -9.99 -39.62 1.73
N ARG A 16 -9.83 -38.31 2.01
CA ARG A 16 -9.63 -37.26 0.98
C ARG A 16 -8.27 -36.56 1.02
N ALA A 17 -7.31 -37.09 1.77
CA ALA A 17 -6.00 -36.49 2.05
C ALA A 17 -4.99 -36.44 0.87
N GLN A 18 -5.45 -36.48 -0.38
CA GLN A 18 -4.59 -36.45 -1.57
C GLN A 18 -4.97 -35.33 -2.57
N THR A 19 -5.69 -34.29 -2.13
CA THR A 19 -5.86 -33.08 -2.93
C THR A 19 -4.84 -32.03 -2.57
N ASP A 20 -4.08 -31.64 -3.59
CA ASP A 20 -2.93 -30.73 -3.64
C ASP A 20 -3.28 -29.27 -3.26
N LEU A 21 -3.72 -29.07 -2.02
CA LEU A 21 -4.11 -27.76 -1.49
C LEU A 21 -3.12 -27.32 -0.40
N GLN A 22 -1.91 -26.95 -0.82
CA GLN A 22 -1.04 -26.13 0.03
C GLN A 22 -1.62 -24.72 0.10
N HIS A 23 -2.27 -24.39 1.21
CA HIS A 23 -2.50 -22.99 1.55
C HIS A 23 -1.22 -22.46 2.20
N GLY A 24 -0.42 -21.74 1.39
CA GLY A 24 0.72 -20.98 1.89
C GLY A 24 0.32 -20.01 3.00
N PRO A 25 1.31 -19.40 3.68
CA PRO A 25 1.06 -18.47 4.78
C PRO A 25 0.08 -17.37 4.36
N ARG A 26 -0.90 -17.09 5.23
CA ARG A 26 -1.82 -15.96 5.05
C ARG A 26 -1.68 -14.97 6.19
N GLU A 27 -1.58 -13.70 5.81
CA GLU A 27 -1.65 -12.60 6.75
C GLU A 27 -3.05 -12.53 7.37
N VAL A 28 -3.11 -12.63 8.69
CA VAL A 28 -4.34 -12.48 9.48
C VAL A 28 -4.09 -11.57 10.68
N SER A 29 -5.13 -10.84 11.10
CA SER A 29 -5.08 -10.07 12.35
C SER A 29 -5.66 -10.92 13.47
N LEU A 30 -4.82 -11.25 14.45
CA LEU A 30 -5.26 -11.89 15.69
C LEU A 30 -5.61 -10.83 16.72
N ARG A 31 -6.74 -11.03 17.40
CA ARG A 31 -7.12 -10.24 18.56
C ARG A 31 -6.88 -11.07 19.82
N SER A 32 -6.05 -10.57 20.72
CA SER A 32 -5.85 -11.13 22.05
C SER A 32 -7.09 -10.91 22.91
N HIS A 33 -7.25 -11.75 23.94
CA HIS A 33 -8.37 -11.64 24.90
C HIS A 33 -8.36 -10.30 25.67
N ASP A 34 -7.19 -9.69 25.81
CA ASP A 34 -7.01 -8.36 26.41
C ASP A 34 -7.33 -7.19 25.44
N GLY A 35 -7.71 -7.48 24.19
CA GLY A 35 -8.05 -6.49 23.17
C GLY A 35 -6.89 -6.06 22.27
N GLY A 36 -5.65 -6.48 22.54
CA GLY A 36 -4.50 -6.23 21.66
C GLY A 36 -4.68 -6.88 20.29
N THR A 37 -4.19 -6.24 19.22
CA THR A 37 -4.22 -6.81 17.87
C THR A 37 -2.81 -7.00 17.33
N VAL A 38 -2.50 -8.21 16.86
CA VAL A 38 -1.19 -8.60 16.31
C VAL A 38 -1.39 -9.09 14.89
N SER A 39 -0.52 -8.64 13.97
CA SER A 39 -0.51 -9.16 12.60
C SER A 39 0.36 -10.40 12.55
N VAL A 40 -0.19 -11.51 12.06
CA VAL A 40 0.54 -12.77 11.96
C VAL A 40 0.41 -13.39 10.58
N ASP A 41 1.46 -14.06 10.15
CA ASP A 41 1.38 -15.06 9.09
C ASP A 41 0.93 -16.38 9.71
N LEU A 42 -0.25 -16.85 9.28
CA LEU A 42 -0.82 -18.13 9.70
C LEU A 42 -0.66 -19.17 8.59
N THR A 43 0.04 -20.25 8.92
CA THR A 43 0.10 -21.47 8.11
C THR A 43 -0.60 -22.59 8.86
N VAL A 44 -1.56 -23.26 8.22
CA VAL A 44 -2.26 -24.42 8.81
C VAL A 44 -2.01 -25.62 7.93
N THR A 45 -1.40 -26.67 8.50
CA THR A 45 -1.11 -27.92 7.78
C THR A 45 -1.77 -29.10 8.48
N PRO A 46 -2.39 -30.04 7.76
CA PRO A 46 -2.91 -31.27 8.36
C PRO A 46 -1.76 -32.18 8.77
N ILE A 47 -1.92 -32.83 9.91
CA ILE A 47 -1.02 -33.88 10.40
C ILE A 47 -1.84 -35.14 10.68
N PHE A 48 -1.49 -36.24 10.03
CA PHE A 48 -2.20 -37.51 10.12
C PHE A 48 -1.58 -38.39 11.21
N LEU A 49 -2.21 -38.37 12.39
CA LEU A 49 -1.95 -39.31 13.48
C LEU A 49 -3.16 -40.26 13.60
N GLN A 50 -3.37 -40.90 14.76
CA GLN A 50 -4.56 -41.75 14.99
C GLN A 50 -5.90 -41.01 14.83
N ARG A 51 -5.90 -39.68 14.90
CA ARG A 51 -7.02 -38.80 14.56
C ARG A 51 -6.48 -37.62 13.74
N PRO A 52 -7.26 -37.06 12.79
CA PRO A 52 -6.84 -35.89 12.03
C PRO A 52 -6.60 -34.72 12.98
N ARG A 53 -5.41 -34.14 12.92
CA ARG A 53 -5.03 -32.93 13.66
C ARG A 53 -4.50 -31.90 12.67
N PHE A 54 -4.42 -30.65 13.12
CA PHE A 54 -3.84 -29.57 12.36
C PHE A 54 -2.69 -28.96 13.16
N LEU A 55 -1.58 -28.68 12.48
CA LEU A 55 -0.49 -27.87 13.00
C LEU A 55 -0.66 -26.45 12.46
N GLY A 56 -0.92 -25.51 13.36
CA GLY A 56 -0.90 -24.09 13.07
C GLY A 56 0.46 -23.50 13.43
N LEU A 57 1.13 -22.87 12.46
CA LEU A 57 2.29 -22.03 12.69
C LEU A 57 1.86 -20.58 12.60
N LEU A 58 2.23 -19.81 13.62
CA LEU A 58 1.97 -18.38 13.73
C LEU A 58 3.31 -17.66 13.78
N HIS A 59 3.54 -16.79 12.81
CA HIS A 59 4.71 -15.91 12.81
C HIS A 59 4.23 -14.47 12.98
N ASP A 60 4.67 -13.79 14.04
CA ASP A 60 4.35 -12.37 14.25
C ASP A 60 5.09 -11.52 13.22
N ILE A 61 4.33 -10.83 12.37
CA ILE A 61 4.83 -9.96 11.30
C ILE A 61 4.60 -8.48 11.63
N SER A 62 4.21 -8.14 12.85
CA SER A 62 3.84 -6.77 13.22
C SER A 62 5.00 -5.79 13.01
N LEU A 63 6.22 -6.15 13.41
CA LEU A 63 7.42 -5.33 13.19
C LEU A 63 7.75 -5.17 11.70
N ARG A 64 7.62 -6.26 10.93
CA ARG A 64 7.85 -6.23 9.48
C ARG A 64 6.87 -5.27 8.81
N LYS A 65 5.58 -5.35 9.14
CA LYS A 65 4.55 -4.45 8.58
C LYS A 65 4.76 -3.00 8.97
N GLN A 66 5.19 -2.73 10.20
CA GLN A 66 5.55 -1.37 10.63
C GLN A 66 6.73 -0.82 9.82
N SER A 67 7.78 -1.62 9.62
CA SER A 67 8.93 -1.25 8.80
C SER A 67 8.54 -1.02 7.34
N GLU A 68 7.74 -1.91 6.76
CA GLU A 68 7.22 -1.76 5.41
C GLU A 68 6.38 -0.49 5.27
N GLN A 69 5.52 -0.18 6.25
CA GLN A 69 4.72 1.03 6.26
C GLN A 69 5.57 2.30 6.38
N GLU A 70 6.63 2.27 7.19
CA GLU A 70 7.55 3.39 7.35
C GLU A 70 8.42 3.59 6.09
N LEU A 71 8.89 2.50 5.47
CA LEU A 71 9.52 2.52 4.15
C LEU A 71 8.57 3.10 3.11
N TRP A 72 7.29 2.71 3.14
CA TRP A 72 6.26 3.24 2.26
C TRP A 72 6.09 4.76 2.46
N ARG A 73 6.02 5.20 3.72
CA ARG A 73 5.92 6.61 4.09
C ARG A 73 7.11 7.41 3.57
N MET A 74 8.34 6.93 3.81
CA MET A 74 9.57 7.56 3.31
C MET A 74 9.62 7.56 1.76
N ALA A 75 9.11 6.52 1.12
CA ALA A 75 9.10 6.38 -0.34
C ALA A 75 7.87 7.00 -1.03
N SER A 76 7.01 7.73 -0.31
CA SER A 76 5.78 8.36 -0.85
C SER A 76 5.95 9.84 -1.24
N VAL A 77 7.07 10.45 -0.86
CA VAL A 77 7.38 11.86 -1.07
C VAL A 77 8.52 11.99 -2.06
N ASP A 78 8.50 13.03 -2.89
CA ASP A 78 9.61 13.41 -3.76
C ASP A 78 10.72 14.10 -2.93
N PRO A 79 11.97 13.61 -2.95
CA PRO A 79 13.02 14.13 -2.09
C PRO A 79 13.47 15.55 -2.44
N LEU A 80 13.25 16.02 -3.68
CA LEU A 80 13.61 17.39 -4.08
C LEU A 80 12.55 18.39 -3.60
N THR A 81 11.28 18.10 -3.85
CA THR A 81 10.17 19.05 -3.70
C THR A 81 9.35 18.86 -2.42
N ASN A 82 9.55 17.74 -1.72
CA ASN A 82 8.86 17.37 -0.48
C ASN A 82 7.32 17.30 -0.59
N ILE A 83 6.79 17.14 -1.80
CA ILE A 83 5.37 16.83 -2.06
C ILE A 83 5.21 15.36 -2.47
N PRO A 84 4.00 14.78 -2.44
CA PRO A 84 3.75 13.43 -2.95
C PRO A 84 4.44 13.14 -4.29
N ASN A 85 5.06 11.97 -4.41
CA ASN A 85 5.65 11.54 -5.68
C ASN A 85 4.61 10.83 -6.57
N ARG A 86 5.03 10.44 -7.78
CA ARG A 86 4.18 9.73 -8.74
C ARG A 86 3.48 8.49 -8.16
N ARG A 87 4.17 7.68 -7.34
CA ARG A 87 3.57 6.47 -6.74
C ARG A 87 2.42 6.84 -5.80
N GLN A 88 2.61 7.86 -4.98
CA GLN A 88 1.57 8.36 -4.09
C GLN A 88 0.41 8.98 -4.87
N PHE A 89 0.70 9.70 -5.96
CA PHE A 89 -0.31 10.20 -6.89
C PHE A 89 -1.14 9.06 -7.49
N ASP A 90 -0.52 8.01 -8.03
CA ASP A 90 -1.24 6.91 -8.70
C ASP A 90 -2.19 6.21 -7.72
N THR A 91 -1.74 6.01 -6.49
CA THR A 91 -2.54 5.42 -5.40
C THR A 91 -3.73 6.32 -5.04
N PHE A 92 -3.48 7.62 -4.87
CA PHE A 92 -4.51 8.60 -4.57
C PHE A 92 -5.53 8.74 -5.71
N PHE A 93 -5.06 8.87 -6.94
CA PHE A 93 -5.88 9.02 -8.13
C PHE A 93 -6.78 7.80 -8.33
N HIS A 94 -6.26 6.58 -8.20
CA HIS A 94 -7.07 5.37 -8.30
C HIS A 94 -8.19 5.33 -7.25
N ARG A 95 -7.89 5.73 -6.01
CA ARG A 95 -8.88 5.80 -4.93
C ARG A 95 -9.97 6.83 -5.22
N GLU A 96 -9.59 8.05 -5.61
CA GLU A 96 -10.55 9.11 -5.91
C GLU A 96 -11.36 8.79 -7.16
N TRP A 97 -10.76 8.19 -8.18
CA TRP A 97 -11.47 7.70 -9.38
C TRP A 97 -12.59 6.73 -9.02
N LEU A 98 -12.31 5.72 -8.19
CA LEU A 98 -13.34 4.78 -7.76
C LEU A 98 -14.44 5.46 -6.91
N ARG A 99 -14.06 6.43 -6.07
CA ARG A 99 -14.99 7.19 -5.23
C ARG A 99 -15.92 8.07 -6.07
N THR A 100 -15.38 8.89 -6.96
CA THR A 100 -16.16 9.80 -7.80
C THR A 100 -17.03 9.04 -8.78
N ARG A 101 -16.53 7.95 -9.37
CA ARG A 101 -17.32 7.06 -10.25
C ARG A 101 -18.54 6.47 -9.54
N ARG A 102 -18.40 6.03 -8.29
CA ARG A 102 -19.55 5.52 -7.50
C ARG A 102 -20.54 6.63 -7.14
N GLY A 103 -20.04 7.83 -6.86
CA GLY A 103 -20.87 8.97 -6.45
C GLY A 103 -21.48 9.76 -7.63
N GLY A 104 -21.11 9.46 -8.88
CA GLY A 104 -21.48 10.28 -10.04
C GLY A 104 -20.90 11.70 -9.96
N LEU A 105 -19.79 11.90 -9.24
CA LEU A 105 -19.17 13.21 -9.04
C LEU A 105 -18.09 13.46 -10.11
N PRO A 106 -17.85 14.72 -10.51
CA PRO A 106 -16.74 15.05 -11.39
C PRO A 106 -15.39 14.85 -10.68
N LEU A 107 -14.36 14.51 -11.46
CA LEU A 107 -12.97 14.48 -11.04
C LEU A 107 -12.14 15.35 -11.99
N THR A 108 -11.30 16.22 -11.44
CA THR A 108 -10.40 17.07 -12.21
C THR A 108 -8.97 16.57 -12.05
N LEU A 109 -8.23 16.46 -13.15
CA LEU A 109 -6.79 16.22 -13.17
C LEU A 109 -6.10 17.38 -13.90
N LEU A 110 -5.09 17.96 -13.26
CA LEU A 110 -4.25 19.00 -13.84
C LEU A 110 -2.81 18.48 -13.91
N VAL A 111 -2.24 18.50 -15.11
CA VAL A 111 -0.83 18.18 -15.34
C VAL A 111 -0.14 19.47 -15.79
N LEU A 112 0.89 19.88 -15.07
CA LEU A 112 1.63 21.11 -15.29
C LEU A 112 3.07 20.77 -15.63
N ASP A 113 3.62 21.44 -16.64
CA ASP A 113 5.05 21.43 -16.96
C ASP A 113 5.63 22.84 -16.76
N VAL A 114 6.91 22.93 -16.38
CA VAL A 114 7.57 24.22 -16.20
C VAL A 114 8.19 24.63 -17.53
N ASP A 115 7.57 25.62 -18.17
CA ASP A 115 8.01 26.11 -19.48
C ASP A 115 9.48 26.57 -19.45
N HIS A 116 10.22 26.24 -20.50
CA HIS A 116 11.62 26.63 -20.69
C HIS A 116 12.58 26.21 -19.56
N PHE A 117 12.21 25.22 -18.72
CA PHE A 117 13.01 24.81 -17.56
C PHE A 117 14.46 24.43 -17.91
N LYS A 118 14.68 23.80 -19.07
CA LYS A 118 16.03 23.49 -19.55
C LYS A 118 16.87 24.75 -19.79
N SER A 119 16.34 25.76 -20.49
CA SER A 119 17.05 27.01 -20.74
C SER A 119 17.37 27.75 -19.44
N TYR A 120 16.46 27.69 -18.47
CA TYR A 120 16.69 28.24 -17.14
C TYR A 120 17.84 27.53 -16.41
N ASN A 121 17.86 26.18 -16.44
CA ASN A 121 18.96 25.38 -15.89
C ASN A 121 20.29 25.66 -16.57
N ASP A 122 20.30 25.74 -17.89
CA ASP A 122 21.52 25.98 -18.66
C ASP A 122 22.11 27.39 -18.37
N SER A 123 21.24 28.36 -18.03
CA SER A 123 21.65 29.75 -17.75
C SER A 123 22.07 29.99 -16.30
N LEU A 124 21.39 29.34 -15.34
CA LEU A 124 21.53 29.62 -13.90
C LEU A 124 22.05 28.43 -13.08
N GLY A 125 22.28 27.29 -13.72
CA GLY A 125 22.74 26.05 -13.12
C GLY A 125 21.61 25.22 -12.48
N HIS A 126 21.88 23.93 -12.32
CA HIS A 126 20.91 22.97 -11.78
C HIS A 126 20.41 23.32 -10.37
N GLN A 127 21.24 23.90 -9.51
CA GLN A 127 20.80 24.32 -8.17
C GLN A 127 19.74 25.44 -8.21
N ALA A 128 19.75 26.29 -9.23
CA ALA A 128 18.69 27.27 -9.44
C ALA A 128 17.41 26.59 -9.91
N GLY A 129 17.53 25.59 -10.79
CA GLY A 129 16.43 24.74 -11.25
C GLY A 129 15.73 24.01 -10.12
N ASP A 130 16.51 23.37 -9.26
CA ASP A 130 16.03 22.65 -8.07
C ASP A 130 15.20 23.56 -7.17
N ARG A 131 15.69 24.78 -6.90
CA ARG A 131 14.97 25.79 -6.14
C ARG A 131 13.68 26.25 -6.84
N CYS A 132 13.70 26.39 -8.16
CA CYS A 132 12.50 26.71 -8.94
C CYS A 132 11.43 25.62 -8.79
N LEU A 133 11.81 24.34 -8.95
CA LEU A 133 10.89 23.21 -8.76
C LEU A 133 10.34 23.14 -7.34
N GLN A 134 11.18 23.38 -6.32
CA GLN A 134 10.75 23.47 -4.93
C GLN A 134 9.71 24.56 -4.71
N GLN A 135 9.90 25.74 -5.28
CA GLN A 135 8.94 26.85 -5.18
C GLN A 135 7.62 26.53 -5.86
N VAL A 136 7.66 26.00 -7.10
CA VAL A 136 6.44 25.60 -7.82
C VAL A 136 5.67 24.54 -7.04
N ALA A 137 6.36 23.52 -6.53
CA ALA A 137 5.74 22.47 -5.73
C ALA A 137 5.11 22.99 -4.43
N ALA A 138 5.80 23.89 -3.73
CA ALA A 138 5.28 24.53 -2.51
C ALA A 138 4.01 25.33 -2.80
N GLU A 139 3.98 26.10 -3.89
CA GLU A 139 2.78 26.85 -4.31
C GLU A 139 1.62 25.92 -4.66
N MET A 140 1.87 24.84 -5.41
CA MET A 140 0.82 23.86 -5.74
C MET A 140 0.26 23.20 -4.47
N ASN A 141 1.13 22.80 -3.55
CA ASN A 141 0.72 22.16 -2.30
C ASN A 141 -0.05 23.11 -1.38
N ALA A 142 0.31 24.40 -1.35
CA ALA A 142 -0.41 25.41 -0.57
C ALA A 142 -1.86 25.63 -1.05
N HIS A 143 -2.16 25.30 -2.32
CA HIS A 143 -3.49 25.45 -2.91
C HIS A 143 -4.31 24.14 -2.89
N ALA A 144 -3.69 22.99 -2.69
CA ALA A 144 -4.37 21.70 -2.48
C ALA A 144 -4.91 21.57 -1.04
N LYS A 145 -5.97 22.32 -0.72
CA LYS A 145 -6.45 22.51 0.67
C LYS A 145 -7.50 21.49 1.11
N ARG A 146 -8.20 20.82 0.19
CA ARG A 146 -9.24 19.84 0.56
C ARG A 146 -8.62 18.47 0.79
N SER A 147 -9.28 17.64 1.59
CA SER A 147 -8.88 16.23 1.80
C SER A 147 -8.92 15.39 0.52
N THR A 148 -9.58 15.90 -0.53
CA THR A 148 -9.73 15.29 -1.85
C THR A 148 -8.83 15.94 -2.91
N ASP A 149 -8.00 16.90 -2.53
CA ASP A 149 -7.02 17.51 -3.40
C ASP A 149 -5.64 16.89 -3.11
N MET A 150 -4.80 16.80 -4.13
CA MET A 150 -3.40 16.38 -3.99
C MET A 150 -2.54 17.08 -5.04
N ALA A 151 -1.53 17.80 -4.58
CA ALA A 151 -0.40 18.18 -5.43
C ALA A 151 0.65 17.06 -5.38
N ALA A 152 1.21 16.71 -6.53
CA ALA A 152 2.25 15.69 -6.61
C ALA A 152 3.25 16.02 -7.71
N ARG A 153 4.52 15.66 -7.49
CA ARG A 153 5.51 15.67 -8.57
C ARG A 153 5.37 14.39 -9.37
N TYR A 154 4.74 14.51 -10.53
CA TYR A 154 4.53 13.37 -11.44
C TYR A 154 5.79 13.02 -12.23
N GLY A 155 6.60 14.05 -12.56
CA GLY A 155 7.75 13.94 -13.44
C GLY A 155 9.04 14.52 -12.87
N GLY A 156 10.13 13.80 -13.15
CA GLY A 156 11.53 14.10 -12.92
C GLY A 156 12.32 13.11 -13.78
#